data_AF-A0A820RKZ5-F1
#
_entry.id   AF-A0A820RKZ5-F1
#
_cell.length_a   1.000
_cell.length_b   1.000
_cell.length_c   1.000
_cell.angle_alpha   90.00
_cell.angle_beta   90.00
_cell.angle_gamma   90.00
#
_symmetry.space_group_name_H-M   'P 1'
#
loop_
_entity.id
_entity.type
_entity.pdbx_description
1 polymer ?
#
loop_
_entity_poly.entity_id
_entity_poly.type
_entity_poly.pdbx_seq_one_letter_code
_entity_poly.pdbx_strand_id
1 'polypeptide(L)'
;MKTDGGGWTVIQRRGEFRHQEDFYRDWMDYKKGFGDNTREFWLGNDKIYTLTNQDKYDLRFDLGDYDGAKRFAVYSGFRIDDESTGYRMTYDAFRKGNAGDSLSGDAKTNVNGMKFTTNDRDNDLSPEWNCAQHFKGG
;
A
#
# COMPACT_ATOMS: atom_id res chain seq x y z
N MET A 1 0.84 -18.29 2.80
CA MET A 1 1.51 -17.79 4.02
C MET A 1 0.84 -18.40 5.25
N LYS A 2 1.59 -18.72 6.31
CA LYS A 2 1.07 -19.26 7.59
C LYS A 2 1.01 -18.22 8.73
N THR A 3 1.41 -16.98 8.46
CA THR A 3 1.46 -15.89 9.45
C THR A 3 0.07 -15.66 10.07
N ASP A 4 0.02 -15.54 11.40
CA ASP A 4 -1.20 -15.24 12.18
C ASP A 4 -2.39 -16.16 11.82
N GLY A 5 -2.13 -17.46 11.65
CA GLY A 5 -3.18 -18.44 11.30
C GLY A 5 -3.48 -18.54 9.80
N GLY A 6 -2.87 -17.72 8.95
CA GLY A 6 -3.07 -17.74 7.49
C GLY A 6 -4.28 -16.92 7.03
N GLY A 7 -4.79 -17.20 5.83
CA GLY A 7 -5.91 -16.45 5.23
C GLY A 7 -5.53 -15.11 4.57
N TRP A 8 -4.28 -14.66 4.73
CA TRP A 8 -3.78 -13.42 4.14
C TRP A 8 -3.58 -13.53 2.62
N THR A 9 -4.19 -12.59 1.90
CA THR A 9 -3.89 -12.33 0.49
C THR A 9 -2.82 -11.25 0.39
N VAL A 10 -1.73 -11.53 -0.32
CA VAL A 10 -0.63 -10.58 -0.50
C VAL A 10 -0.98 -9.62 -1.63
N ILE A 11 -1.04 -8.32 -1.34
CA ILE A 11 -1.36 -7.27 -2.31
C ILE A 11 -0.13 -6.50 -2.82
N GLN A 12 0.97 -6.54 -2.05
CA GLN A 12 2.27 -5.97 -2.41
C GLN A 12 3.37 -6.85 -1.83
N ARG A 13 4.47 -7.04 -2.56
CA ARG A 13 5.69 -7.60 -1.99
C ARG A 13 6.92 -6.84 -2.48
N ARG A 14 7.83 -6.53 -1.56
CA ARG A 14 9.23 -6.15 -1.80
C ARG A 14 10.16 -7.13 -1.09
N GLY A 15 11.36 -7.34 -1.59
CA GLY A 15 12.34 -8.19 -0.92
C GLY A 15 13.62 -8.41 -1.69
N GLU A 16 14.50 -9.21 -1.11
CA GLU A 16 15.80 -9.54 -1.70
C GLU A 16 15.65 -10.61 -2.80
N PHE A 17 15.29 -10.15 -3.99
CA PHE A 17 15.27 -10.95 -5.20
C PHE A 17 16.40 -10.53 -6.13
N ARG A 18 16.92 -11.48 -6.92
CA ARG A 18 18.00 -11.24 -7.91
C ARG A 18 17.66 -10.11 -8.88
N HIS A 19 16.39 -9.99 -9.24
CA HIS A 19 15.87 -8.90 -10.05
C HIS A 19 14.83 -8.15 -9.23
N GLN A 20 15.11 -6.88 -9.00
CA GLN A 20 14.20 -5.94 -8.35
C GLN A 20 13.20 -5.41 -9.39
N GLU A 21 11.97 -5.19 -8.96
CA GLU A 21 10.92 -4.57 -9.76
C GLU A 21 10.97 -3.04 -9.59
N ASP A 22 10.72 -2.31 -10.67
CA ASP A 22 10.63 -0.86 -10.62
C ASP A 22 9.23 -0.44 -10.18
N PHE A 23 9.15 0.29 -9.05
CA PHE A 23 7.89 0.81 -8.51
C PHE A 23 7.65 2.28 -8.89
N TYR A 24 8.56 2.93 -9.62
CA TYR A 24 8.33 4.26 -10.16
C TYR A 24 7.51 4.20 -11.46
N ARG A 25 6.24 3.82 -11.32
CA ARG A 25 5.31 3.54 -12.41
C ARG A 25 4.22 4.58 -12.55
N ASP A 26 3.57 4.56 -13.70
CA ASP A 26 2.44 5.44 -14.02
C ASP A 26 1.12 4.94 -13.40
N TRP A 27 0.07 5.75 -13.54
CA TRP A 27 -1.26 5.44 -13.02
C TRP A 27 -1.82 4.12 -13.55
N MET A 28 -1.61 3.84 -14.83
CA MET A 28 -2.20 2.68 -15.50
C MET A 28 -1.54 1.38 -15.05
N ASP A 29 -0.24 1.40 -14.83
CA ASP A 29 0.52 0.31 -14.21
C ASP A 29 0.03 0.05 -12.79
N TYR A 30 -0.08 1.07 -11.93
CA TYR A 30 -0.60 0.90 -10.56
C TYR A 30 -2.06 0.45 -10.52
N LYS A 31 -2.89 0.90 -11.46
CA LYS A 31 -4.27 0.45 -11.64
C LYS A 31 -4.35 -1.04 -11.96
N LYS A 32 -3.62 -1.50 -12.97
CA LYS A 32 -3.65 -2.90 -13.44
C LYS A 32 -2.86 -3.84 -12.55
N GLY A 33 -1.81 -3.34 -11.91
CA GLY A 33 -0.79 -4.13 -11.23
C GLY A 33 0.37 -4.48 -12.14
N PHE A 34 1.53 -4.73 -11.53
CA PHE A 34 2.79 -5.01 -12.21
C PHE A 34 3.67 -5.92 -11.34
N GLY A 35 4.75 -6.41 -11.94
CA GLY A 35 5.69 -7.34 -11.31
C GLY A 35 5.25 -8.79 -11.36
N ASP A 36 5.84 -9.59 -10.49
CA ASP A 36 5.72 -11.04 -10.46
C ASP A 36 5.27 -11.50 -9.07
N ASN A 37 4.11 -12.17 -8.99
CA ASN A 37 3.51 -12.58 -7.71
C ASN A 37 4.35 -13.61 -6.92
N THR A 38 5.34 -14.22 -7.56
CA THR A 38 6.35 -15.08 -6.93
C THR A 38 7.54 -14.31 -6.38
N ARG A 39 7.71 -13.04 -6.80
CA ARG A 39 8.79 -12.12 -6.41
C ARG A 39 8.22 -10.80 -5.90
N GLU A 40 8.69 -9.66 -6.43
CA GLU A 40 8.16 -8.33 -6.14
C GLU A 40 7.02 -7.98 -7.08
N PHE A 41 5.95 -7.41 -6.52
CA PHE A 41 4.78 -7.03 -7.30
C PHE A 41 3.89 -6.03 -6.57
N TRP A 42 3.04 -5.38 -7.36
CA TRP A 42 1.84 -4.67 -6.92
C TRP A 42 0.62 -5.32 -7.56
N LEU A 43 -0.38 -5.73 -6.76
CA LEU A 43 -1.52 -6.50 -7.25
C LEU A 43 -2.37 -5.72 -8.27
N GLY A 44 -2.42 -4.40 -8.13
CA GLY A 44 -3.24 -3.50 -8.94
C GLY A 44 -4.41 -2.93 -8.16
N ASN A 45 -4.61 -1.62 -8.25
CA ASN A 45 -5.62 -0.90 -7.48
C ASN A 45 -7.04 -1.38 -7.80
N ASP A 46 -7.37 -1.72 -9.05
CA ASP A 46 -8.69 -2.27 -9.39
C ASP A 46 -8.97 -3.59 -8.65
N LYS A 47 -7.94 -4.44 -8.50
CA LYS A 47 -8.06 -5.72 -7.81
C LYS A 47 -8.14 -5.50 -6.30
N ILE A 48 -7.35 -4.59 -5.74
CA ILE A 48 -7.37 -4.26 -4.31
C ILE A 48 -8.71 -3.64 -3.93
N TYR A 49 -9.27 -2.75 -4.74
CA TYR A 49 -10.61 -2.19 -4.59
C TYR A 49 -11.65 -3.32 -4.55
N THR A 50 -11.63 -4.18 -5.56
CA THR A 50 -12.57 -5.30 -5.66
C THR A 50 -12.48 -6.25 -4.46
N LEU A 51 -11.27 -6.53 -3.96
CA LEU A 51 -11.07 -7.40 -2.80
C LEU A 51 -11.57 -6.76 -1.51
N THR A 52 -11.13 -5.53 -1.24
CA THR A 52 -11.35 -4.88 0.07
C THR A 52 -12.78 -4.37 0.28
N ASN A 53 -13.61 -4.36 -0.76
CA ASN A 53 -15.02 -3.97 -0.69
C ASN A 53 -15.99 -5.16 -0.69
N GLN A 54 -15.50 -6.40 -0.62
CA GLN A 54 -16.36 -7.61 -0.50
C GLN A 54 -16.87 -7.83 0.93
N ASP A 55 -16.08 -7.46 1.92
CA ASP A 55 -16.37 -7.56 3.35
C ASP A 55 -15.40 -6.64 4.10
N LYS A 56 -15.38 -6.70 5.43
CA LYS A 56 -14.40 -6.02 6.27
C LYS A 56 -13.11 -6.82 6.33
N TYR A 57 -12.02 -6.21 5.86
CA TYR A 57 -10.69 -6.80 5.91
C TYR A 57 -9.74 -6.00 6.79
N ASP A 58 -8.81 -6.71 7.41
CA ASP A 58 -7.66 -6.11 8.07
C ASP A 58 -6.51 -5.99 7.05
N LEU A 59 -5.69 -4.94 7.17
CA LEU A 59 -4.43 -4.79 6.47
C LEU A 59 -3.27 -5.09 7.41
N ARG A 60 -2.34 -5.92 6.94
CA ARG A 60 -1.12 -6.25 7.66
C ARG A 60 0.11 -5.89 6.84
N PHE A 61 1.03 -5.15 7.46
CA PHE A 61 2.39 -4.96 6.98
C PHE A 61 3.32 -5.89 7.74
N ASP A 62 4.14 -6.64 7.02
CA ASP A 62 5.28 -7.37 7.56
C ASP A 62 6.55 -6.77 6.96
N LEU A 63 7.45 -6.27 7.81
CA LEU A 63 8.64 -5.52 7.45
C LEU A 63 9.89 -6.26 7.96
N GLY A 64 10.97 -6.19 7.18
CA GLY A 64 12.30 -6.68 7.57
C GLY A 64 13.35 -5.62 7.29
N ASP A 65 14.35 -5.51 8.17
CA ASP A 65 15.55 -4.70 7.93
C ASP A 65 16.75 -5.58 7.49
N TYR A 66 17.85 -4.92 7.11
CA TYR A 66 19.08 -5.58 6.64
C TYR A 66 19.79 -6.40 7.73
N ASP A 67 19.52 -6.11 9.01
CA ASP A 67 20.06 -6.85 10.15
C ASP A 67 19.17 -8.08 10.50
N GLY A 68 18.10 -8.30 9.74
CA GLY A 68 17.20 -9.44 9.87
C GLY A 68 16.11 -9.27 10.92
N ALA A 69 15.98 -8.08 11.53
CA ALA A 69 14.88 -7.81 12.45
C ALA A 69 13.56 -7.74 11.68
N LYS A 70 12.51 -8.31 12.29
CA LYS A 70 11.16 -8.37 11.69
C LYS A 70 10.17 -7.63 12.55
N ARG A 71 9.36 -6.80 11.90
CA ARG A 71 8.30 -6.04 12.55
C ARG A 71 7.01 -6.16 11.77
N PHE A 72 5.89 -5.88 12.42
CA PHE A 72 4.59 -5.86 11.76
C PHE A 72 3.68 -4.76 12.32
N ALA A 73 2.69 -4.38 11.52
CA ALA A 73 1.59 -3.50 11.89
C ALA A 73 0.29 -4.01 11.29
N VAL A 74 -0.81 -3.96 12.05
CA VAL A 74 -2.14 -4.37 11.61
C VAL A 74 -3.13 -3.23 11.80
N TYR A 75 -3.93 -2.98 10.77
CA TYR A 75 -4.99 -1.98 10.74
C TYR A 75 -6.32 -2.66 10.40
N SER A 76 -7.40 -2.31 11.10
CA SER A 76 -8.73 -2.87 10.85
C SER A 76 -9.52 -2.07 9.83
N GLY A 77 -10.43 -2.73 9.12
CA GLY A 77 -11.40 -2.05 8.24
C GLY A 77 -10.74 -1.37 7.05
N PHE A 78 -9.65 -1.94 6.55
CA PHE A 78 -8.93 -1.39 5.41
C PHE A 78 -9.75 -1.53 4.12
N ARG A 79 -9.84 -0.43 3.39
CA ARG A 79 -10.44 -0.37 2.06
C ARG A 79 -9.78 0.69 1.22
N ILE A 80 -9.87 0.52 -0.10
CA ILE A 80 -9.71 1.62 -1.03
C ILE A 80 -11.02 1.82 -1.78
N ASP A 81 -11.30 3.05 -2.19
CA ASP A 81 -12.43 3.38 -3.06
C ASP A 81 -12.08 3.13 -4.54
N ASP A 82 -13.03 3.39 -5.45
CA ASP A 82 -12.82 3.18 -6.88
C ASP A 82 -11.91 4.24 -7.54
N GLU A 83 -11.61 4.06 -8.83
CA GLU A 83 -10.77 4.99 -9.59
C GLU A 83 -11.36 6.42 -9.67
N SER A 84 -12.68 6.56 -9.68
CA SER A 84 -13.36 7.87 -9.80
C SER A 84 -13.06 8.76 -8.58
N THR A 85 -12.81 8.14 -7.43
CA THR A 85 -12.37 8.81 -6.20
C THR A 85 -10.85 8.91 -6.06
N GLY A 86 -10.09 8.36 -7.01
CA GLY A 86 -8.63 8.29 -6.99
C GLY A 86 -8.10 7.19 -6.08
N TYR A 87 -8.80 6.06 -5.95
CA TYR A 87 -8.44 4.95 -5.07
C TYR A 87 -8.18 5.38 -3.63
N ARG A 88 -9.07 6.23 -3.09
CA ARG A 88 -8.91 6.78 -1.74
C ARG A 88 -8.79 5.67 -0.71
N MET A 89 -7.71 5.68 0.07
CA MET A 89 -7.46 4.69 1.10
C MET A 89 -8.15 5.09 2.41
N THR A 90 -8.83 4.17 3.07
CA THR A 90 -9.30 4.36 4.45
C THR A 90 -9.08 3.12 5.33
N TYR A 91 -9.02 3.32 6.63
CA TYR A 91 -9.04 2.26 7.64
C TYR A 91 -9.69 2.76 8.93
N ASP A 92 -10.21 1.84 9.75
CA ASP A 92 -10.94 2.16 10.98
C ASP A 92 -9.99 2.48 12.15
N ALA A 93 -9.00 1.64 12.41
CA ALA A 93 -8.05 1.83 13.52
C ALA A 93 -6.77 1.01 13.35
N PHE A 94 -5.65 1.51 13.89
CA PHE A 94 -4.50 0.68 14.21
C PHE A 94 -4.86 -0.32 15.32
N ARG A 95 -4.52 -1.59 15.12
CA ARG A 95 -4.90 -2.69 16.03
C ARG A 95 -3.76 -3.14 16.92
N LYS A 96 -2.65 -3.54 16.29
CA LYS A 96 -1.50 -4.15 16.96
C LYS A 96 -0.28 -4.11 16.04
N GLY A 97 0.90 -4.17 16.64
CA GLY A 97 2.14 -4.23 15.89
C GLY A 97 3.32 -3.67 16.67
N ASN A 98 4.51 -4.15 16.36
CA ASN A 98 5.77 -3.63 16.89
C ASN A 98 6.55 -2.79 15.86
N ALA A 99 5.96 -2.52 14.69
CA ALA A 99 6.48 -1.56 13.71
C ALA A 99 6.10 -0.10 14.03
N GLY A 100 5.11 0.12 14.91
CA GLY A 100 4.49 1.42 15.15
C GLY A 100 3.29 1.68 14.24
N ASP A 101 2.58 2.76 14.51
CA ASP A 101 1.50 3.29 13.66
C ASP A 101 2.06 4.43 12.81
N SER A 102 2.27 4.16 11.52
CA SER A 102 2.81 5.14 10.56
C SER A 102 1.76 5.61 9.57
N LEU A 103 0.56 5.01 9.56
CA LEU A 103 -0.51 5.48 8.69
C LEU A 103 -1.32 6.60 9.34
N SER A 104 -1.37 6.62 10.68
CA SER A 104 -1.84 7.79 11.41
C SER A 104 -0.71 8.81 11.54
N GLY A 105 -1.08 10.08 11.47
CA GLY A 105 -0.14 11.18 11.49
C GLY A 105 -0.84 12.50 11.75
N ASP A 106 -0.09 13.58 11.61
CA ASP A 106 -0.65 14.92 11.58
C ASP A 106 -1.25 15.25 10.19
N ALA A 107 -1.64 16.51 9.99
CA ALA A 107 -2.23 16.96 8.72
C ALA A 107 -1.31 16.76 7.50
N LYS A 108 -0.01 16.52 7.68
CA LYS A 108 0.95 16.32 6.58
C LYS A 108 1.32 14.87 6.34
N THR A 109 1.21 14.03 7.37
CA THR A 109 1.70 12.64 7.35
C THR A 109 0.59 11.60 7.44
N ASN A 110 -0.62 11.99 7.85
CA ASN A 110 -1.77 11.09 7.85
C ASN A 110 -2.15 10.69 6.42
N VAL A 111 -2.17 9.38 6.17
CA VAL A 111 -2.59 8.82 4.88
C VAL A 111 -4.03 8.28 4.90
N ASN A 112 -4.68 8.20 6.07
CA ASN A 112 -6.08 7.81 6.16
C ASN A 112 -6.99 8.83 5.48
N GLY A 113 -7.73 8.41 4.45
CA GLY A 113 -8.56 9.27 3.62
C GLY A 113 -7.84 9.93 2.45
N MET A 114 -6.54 9.66 2.24
CA MET A 114 -5.78 10.21 1.11
C MET A 114 -6.09 9.47 -0.19
N LYS A 115 -6.02 10.21 -1.31
CA LYS A 115 -6.07 9.64 -2.66
C LYS A 115 -4.71 9.08 -3.03
N PHE A 116 -4.71 8.11 -3.94
CA PHE A 116 -3.51 7.56 -4.54
C PHE A 116 -2.92 8.55 -5.54
N THR A 117 -1.60 8.66 -5.64
CA THR A 117 -0.90 9.62 -6.52
C THR A 117 0.22 8.90 -7.25
N THR A 118 0.38 9.11 -8.56
CA THR A 118 1.50 8.54 -9.34
C THR A 118 2.30 9.65 -10.02
N ASN A 119 3.40 9.27 -10.66
CA ASN A 119 4.30 10.22 -11.31
C ASN A 119 3.65 11.04 -12.43
N ASP A 120 2.56 10.55 -13.00
CA ASP A 120 1.78 11.13 -14.11
C ASP A 120 0.37 11.58 -13.68
N ARG A 121 -0.04 11.31 -12.44
CA ARG A 121 -1.34 11.73 -11.91
C ARG A 121 -1.23 12.18 -10.46
N ASP A 122 -1.20 13.50 -10.28
CA ASP A 122 -1.12 14.15 -8.98
C ASP A 122 -2.50 14.26 -8.32
N ASN A 123 -2.68 13.58 -7.18
CA ASN A 123 -3.86 13.71 -6.31
C ASN A 123 -3.46 13.99 -4.85
N ASP A 124 -2.21 14.38 -4.59
CA ASP A 124 -1.74 14.58 -3.23
C ASP A 124 -2.13 15.98 -2.71
N LEU A 125 -1.73 16.30 -1.47
CA LEU A 125 -2.07 17.57 -0.82
C LEU A 125 -0.95 18.61 -0.91
N SER A 126 0.16 18.29 -1.56
CA SER A 126 1.28 19.21 -1.75
C SER A 126 0.91 20.27 -2.79
N PRO A 127 0.99 21.57 -2.44
CA PRO A 127 0.71 22.64 -3.41
C PRO A 127 1.89 22.92 -4.36
N GLU A 128 3.08 22.41 -4.04
CA GLU A 128 4.33 22.83 -4.68
C GLU A 128 4.94 21.77 -5.61
N TRP A 129 4.72 20.48 -5.33
CA TRP A 129 5.35 19.38 -6.06
C TRP A 129 4.58 18.07 -5.87
N ASN A 130 4.59 17.24 -6.90
CA ASN A 130 4.02 15.90 -6.88
C ASN A 130 4.92 14.96 -6.02
N CYS A 131 4.36 14.45 -4.93
CA CYS A 131 5.03 13.55 -4.00
C CYS A 131 5.52 12.27 -4.68
N ALA A 132 4.73 11.69 -5.59
CA ALA A 132 5.10 10.48 -6.32
C ALA A 132 6.30 10.72 -7.26
N GLN A 133 6.41 11.90 -7.87
CA GLN A 133 7.58 12.26 -8.68
C GLN A 133 8.84 12.41 -7.85
N HIS A 134 8.73 12.89 -6.61
CA HIS A 134 9.89 13.14 -5.75
C HIS A 134 10.32 11.89 -4.98
N PHE A 135 9.37 11.17 -4.39
CA PHE A 135 9.60 9.95 -3.61
C PHE A 135 9.62 8.66 -4.45
N LYS A 136 9.41 8.78 -5.77
CA LYS A 136 9.61 7.71 -6.76
C LYS A 136 8.72 6.48 -6.56
N GLY A 137 7.44 6.69 -6.25
CA GLY A 137 6.47 5.61 -6.09
C GLY A 137 5.04 6.13 -6.09
N GLY A 138 4.08 5.21 -6.26
CA GLY A 138 2.65 5.47 -6.15
C GLY A 138 2.08 5.12 -4.79
#